data_AF-A0A7V0MTX3-F1
#
_entry.id   AF-A0A7V0MTX3-F1
#
_cell.length_a   1.000
_cell.length_b   1.000
_cell.length_c   1.000
_cell.angle_alpha   90.00
_cell.angle_beta   90.00
_cell.angle_gamma   90.00
#
_symmetry.space_group_name_H-M   'P 1'
#
loop_
_entity.id
_entity.type
_entity.pdbx_description
1 polymer ?
#
loop_
_entity_poly.entity_id
_entity_poly.type
_entity_poly.pdbx_seq_one_letter_code
_entity_poly.pdbx_strand_id
1 'polypeptide(L)'
;MCDLGDIDVHMPLPKVLSSLAQEVETILRTEKFPVVLGGEHTITLGAVRGAKAALGRLQLLALDAHSDLRDEYEGERVCHATVLRRSWEEVERLVIVGARSFYGGEVKEPAFAERHDFAKKLDPGLPLWLSLDLDVLDPSLCPGVTNPEPGGLSYLEVIEIFRNLR
;
A
#
# COMPACT_ATOMS: atom_id res chain seq x y z
N MET A 1 18.01 3.85 13.45
CA MET A 1 17.72 3.12 12.20
C MET A 1 18.49 1.81 12.26
N CYS A 2 17.85 0.69 11.94
CA CYS A 2 18.44 -0.64 11.94
C CYS A 2 18.01 -1.32 10.63
N ASP A 3 18.92 -2.08 10.03
CA ASP A 3 18.64 -2.94 8.89
C ASP A 3 18.51 -4.37 9.41
N LEU A 4 17.33 -4.98 9.19
CA LEU A 4 17.00 -6.33 9.63
C LEU A 4 17.28 -7.39 8.55
N GLY A 5 17.70 -6.96 7.35
CA GLY A 5 17.90 -7.84 6.20
C GLY A 5 16.58 -8.30 5.57
N ASP A 6 16.64 -9.44 4.89
CA ASP A 6 15.57 -9.94 4.03
C ASP A 6 14.71 -11.01 4.71
N ILE A 7 13.42 -11.04 4.36
CA ILE A 7 12.52 -12.15 4.66
C ILE A 7 12.70 -13.23 3.58
N ASP A 8 12.60 -14.51 3.96
CA ASP A 8 12.61 -15.61 3.00
C ASP A 8 11.38 -15.55 2.07
N VAL A 9 11.64 -15.34 0.79
CA VAL A 9 10.63 -15.26 -0.28
C VAL A 9 10.56 -16.52 -1.15
N HIS A 10 11.38 -17.54 -0.88
CA HIS A 10 11.40 -18.78 -1.66
C HIS A 10 10.31 -19.79 -1.24
N MET A 11 9.33 -19.32 -0.48
CA MET A 11 8.20 -20.11 0.00
C MET A 11 6.87 -19.66 -0.63
N PRO A 12 5.80 -20.47 -0.54
CA PRO A 12 4.50 -20.07 -1.06
C PRO A 12 4.04 -18.73 -0.51
N LEU A 13 3.42 -17.91 -1.36
CA LEU A 13 2.97 -16.55 -1.04
C LEU A 13 2.23 -16.43 0.30
N PRO A 14 1.28 -17.32 0.68
CA PRO A 14 0.62 -17.22 1.99
C PRO A 14 1.59 -17.26 3.17
N LYS A 15 2.68 -18.03 3.07
CA LYS A 15 3.72 -18.09 4.09
C LYS A 15 4.57 -16.82 4.11
N VAL A 16 4.89 -16.26 2.94
CA VAL A 16 5.61 -14.97 2.82
C VAL A 16 4.80 -13.88 3.53
N LEU A 17 3.51 -13.79 3.22
CA LEU A 17 2.62 -12.81 3.84
C LEU A 17 2.48 -13.01 5.34
N SER A 18 2.39 -14.26 5.83
CA SER A 18 2.32 -14.51 7.27
C SER A 18 3.63 -14.18 8.00
N SER A 19 4.78 -14.47 7.37
CA SER A 19 6.10 -14.16 7.94
C SER A 19 6.31 -12.65 8.03
N LEU A 20 5.99 -11.91 6.97
CA LEU A 20 6.02 -10.46 6.97
C LEU A 20 5.05 -9.85 8.00
N ALA A 21 3.84 -10.39 8.11
CA ALA A 21 2.88 -9.94 9.12
C ALA A 21 3.43 -10.11 10.55
N GLN A 22 4.05 -11.25 10.85
CA GLN A 22 4.65 -11.52 12.15
C GLN A 22 5.81 -10.57 12.47
N GLU A 23 6.66 -10.26 11.48
CA GLU A 23 7.78 -9.34 11.66
C GLU A 23 7.30 -7.90 11.90
N VAL A 24 6.36 -7.42 11.08
CA VAL A 24 5.77 -6.08 11.24
C VAL A 24 5.06 -5.95 12.59
N GLU A 25 4.28 -6.97 12.99
CA GLU A 25 3.62 -7.00 14.29
C GLU A 25 4.64 -6.89 15.44
N THR A 26 5.71 -7.71 15.38
CA THR A 26 6.75 -7.75 16.41
C THR A 26 7.44 -6.39 16.54
N ILE A 27 7.84 -5.78 15.41
CA ILE A 27 8.49 -4.47 15.39
C ILE A 27 7.58 -3.41 16.01
N LEU A 28 6.31 -3.35 15.62
CA LEU A 28 5.35 -2.37 16.14
C LEU A 28 5.08 -2.56 17.63
N ARG A 29 5.00 -3.80 18.13
CA ARG A 29 4.84 -4.10 19.56
C ARG A 29 6.04 -3.65 20.41
N THR A 30 7.20 -3.42 19.79
CA THR A 30 8.37 -2.81 20.45
C THR A 30 8.40 -1.28 20.36
N GLU A 31 7.29 -0.65 19.98
CA GLU A 31 7.13 0.80 19.80
C GLU A 31 8.12 1.37 18.77
N LYS A 32 8.46 0.58 17.74
CA LYS A 32 9.32 0.99 16.64
C LYS A 32 8.53 1.25 15.37
N PHE A 33 9.11 2.05 14.49
CA PHE A 33 8.55 2.38 13.19
C PHE A 33 9.12 1.45 12.12
N PRO A 34 8.34 0.49 11.57
CA PRO A 34 8.80 -0.39 10.50
C PRO A 34 8.83 0.35 9.16
N VAL A 35 9.85 0.03 8.34
CA VAL A 35 9.91 0.37 6.91
C VAL A 35 10.10 -0.93 6.16
N VAL A 36 9.16 -1.27 5.28
CA VAL A 36 9.23 -2.48 4.46
C VAL A 36 9.64 -2.06 3.06
N LEU A 37 10.77 -2.60 2.59
CA LEU A 37 11.21 -2.48 1.21
C LEU A 37 10.96 -3.83 0.54
N GLY A 38 10.34 -3.82 -0.64
CA GLY A 38 10.03 -5.04 -1.35
C GLY A 38 10.07 -4.89 -2.85
N GLY A 39 9.52 -5.89 -3.52
CA GLY A 39 9.38 -5.90 -4.98
C GLY A 39 7.94 -5.61 -5.37
N GLU A 40 7.11 -6.65 -5.37
CA GLU A 40 5.74 -6.58 -5.87
C GLU A 40 4.74 -6.20 -4.75
N HIS A 41 3.65 -5.51 -5.14
CA HIS A 41 2.76 -4.81 -4.22
C HIS A 41 1.93 -5.71 -3.29
N THR A 42 1.75 -6.99 -3.62
CA THR A 42 1.00 -7.98 -2.82
C THR A 42 1.53 -8.10 -1.38
N ILE A 43 2.81 -7.81 -1.14
CA ILE A 43 3.39 -7.83 0.23
C ILE A 43 2.72 -6.80 1.15
N THR A 44 2.09 -5.74 0.61
CA THR A 44 1.31 -4.76 1.36
C THR A 44 0.28 -5.45 2.25
N LEU A 45 -0.37 -6.51 1.77
CA LEU A 45 -1.35 -7.27 2.54
C LEU A 45 -0.75 -7.87 3.81
N GLY A 46 0.48 -8.42 3.72
CA GLY A 46 1.19 -8.98 4.87
C GLY A 46 1.52 -7.89 5.90
N ALA A 47 2.05 -6.77 5.43
CA ALA A 47 2.41 -5.66 6.30
C ALA A 47 1.19 -5.03 6.99
N VAL A 48 0.08 -4.84 6.26
CA VAL A 48 -1.20 -4.35 6.78
C VAL A 48 -1.75 -5.29 7.84
N ARG A 49 -1.73 -6.60 7.61
CA ARG A 49 -2.17 -7.60 8.61
C ARG A 49 -1.35 -7.55 9.89
N GLY A 50 -0.02 -7.46 9.77
CA GLY A 50 0.86 -7.31 10.93
C GLY A 50 0.60 -6.02 11.71
N ALA A 51 0.43 -4.90 11.01
CA ALA A 51 0.12 -3.61 11.61
C ALA A 51 -1.24 -3.61 12.31
N LYS A 52 -2.26 -4.20 11.68
CA LYS A 52 -3.60 -4.38 12.24
C LYS A 52 -3.57 -5.26 13.49
N ALA A 53 -2.80 -6.34 13.50
CA ALA A 53 -2.64 -7.23 14.66
C ALA A 53 -1.97 -6.51 15.85
N ALA A 54 -0.98 -5.65 15.60
CA ALA A 54 -0.31 -4.88 16.64
C ALA A 54 -1.18 -3.74 17.21
N LEU A 55 -1.90 -3.01 16.34
CA LEU A 55 -2.55 -1.75 16.68
C LEU A 55 -4.08 -1.86 16.87
N GLY A 56 -4.69 -2.98 16.47
CA GLY A 56 -6.12 -3.29 16.58
C GLY A 56 -7.02 -2.56 15.58
N ARG A 57 -6.67 -1.33 15.19
CA ARG A 57 -7.33 -0.51 14.18
C ARG A 57 -6.31 0.18 13.30
N LEU A 58 -6.64 0.37 12.03
CA LEU A 58 -5.72 0.86 11.03
C LEU A 58 -6.46 1.55 9.89
N GLN A 59 -5.86 2.56 9.29
CA GLN A 59 -6.22 3.05 7.98
C GLN A 59 -5.01 2.92 7.05
N LEU A 60 -5.29 2.75 5.75
CA LEU A 60 -4.30 2.61 4.70
C LEU A 60 -4.36 3.82 3.77
N LEU A 61 -3.21 4.45 3.54
CA LEU A 61 -2.98 5.34 2.40
C LEU A 61 -2.13 4.58 1.38
N ALA A 62 -2.66 4.40 0.18
CA ALA A 62 -1.93 3.83 -0.95
C ALA A 62 -1.62 4.95 -1.96
N LEU A 63 -0.35 5.05 -2.35
CA LEU A 63 0.09 5.84 -3.51
C LEU A 63 0.34 4.85 -4.64
N ASP A 64 -0.45 4.92 -5.70
CA ASP A 64 -0.50 3.90 -6.74
C ASP A 64 -1.07 4.49 -8.04
N ALA A 65 -0.58 4.06 -9.21
CA ALA A 65 -1.21 4.39 -10.49
C ALA A 65 -2.49 3.57 -10.76
N HIS A 66 -2.56 2.38 -10.18
CA HIS A 66 -3.63 1.42 -10.33
C HIS A 66 -4.55 1.44 -9.10
N SER A 67 -5.80 1.05 -9.31
CA SER A 67 -6.75 0.88 -8.22
C SER A 67 -6.44 -0.37 -7.38
N ASP A 68 -6.02 -1.46 -8.03
CA ASP A 68 -5.83 -2.80 -7.46
C ASP A 68 -7.01 -3.30 -6.61
N LEU A 69 -8.21 -2.96 -7.08
CA LEU A 69 -9.49 -3.22 -6.41
C LEU A 69 -10.26 -4.41 -6.95
N ARG A 70 -9.69 -5.16 -7.90
CA ARG A 70 -10.35 -6.35 -8.44
C ARG A 70 -10.61 -7.34 -7.32
N ASP A 71 -11.73 -8.05 -7.40
CA ASP A 71 -11.99 -9.11 -6.43
C ASP A 71 -11.08 -10.32 -6.70
N GLU A 72 -10.87 -10.61 -7.99
CA GLU A 72 -10.03 -11.68 -8.54
C GLU A 72 -9.33 -11.22 -9.82
N TYR A 73 -8.15 -11.78 -10.09
CA TYR A 73 -7.43 -11.63 -11.35
C TYR A 73 -6.79 -12.97 -11.75
N GLU A 74 -7.06 -13.41 -12.99
CA GLU A 74 -6.61 -14.72 -13.51
C GLU A 74 -6.96 -15.92 -12.62
N GLY A 75 -8.06 -15.84 -11.87
CA GLY A 75 -8.52 -16.88 -10.94
C GLY A 75 -7.89 -16.81 -9.55
N GLU A 76 -7.03 -15.82 -9.29
CA GLU A 76 -6.40 -15.60 -7.99
C GLU A 76 -7.03 -14.41 -7.25
N ARG A 77 -7.34 -14.60 -5.96
CA ARG A 77 -7.85 -13.53 -5.07
C ARG A 77 -6.76 -12.68 -4.43
N VAL A 78 -5.52 -13.17 -4.43
CA VAL A 78 -4.37 -12.53 -3.76
C VAL A 78 -3.22 -12.42 -4.74
N CYS A 79 -3.12 -11.27 -5.39
CA CYS A 79 -2.09 -10.89 -6.35
C CYS A 79 -2.04 -9.35 -6.50
N HIS A 80 -1.07 -8.83 -7.26
CA HIS A 80 -0.88 -7.37 -7.50
C HIS A 80 -2.21 -6.65 -7.75
N ALA A 81 -2.94 -7.04 -8.79
CA ALA A 81 -4.16 -6.35 -9.23
C ALA A 81 -5.36 -6.42 -8.25
N THR A 82 -5.21 -7.09 -7.11
CA THR A 82 -6.25 -7.30 -6.09
C THR A 82 -5.80 -6.85 -4.69
N VAL A 83 -4.54 -6.46 -4.51
CA VAL A 83 -3.95 -6.30 -3.16
C VAL A 83 -4.61 -5.18 -2.37
N LEU A 84 -4.98 -4.07 -3.01
CA LEU A 84 -5.66 -2.98 -2.33
C LEU A 84 -7.09 -3.36 -1.95
N ARG A 85 -7.78 -4.21 -2.74
CA ARG A 85 -9.05 -4.83 -2.32
C ARG A 85 -8.88 -5.68 -1.08
N ARG A 86 -7.89 -6.58 -1.08
CA ARG A 86 -7.61 -7.46 0.07
C ARG A 86 -7.23 -6.67 1.31
N SER A 87 -6.39 -5.67 1.15
CA SER A 87 -5.93 -4.82 2.26
C SER A 87 -7.07 -3.98 2.82
N TRP A 88 -8.00 -3.53 1.96
CA TRP A 88 -9.18 -2.78 2.39
C TRP A 88 -10.11 -3.59 3.30
N GLU A 89 -10.24 -4.90 3.08
CA GLU A 89 -11.02 -5.78 3.96
C GLU A 89 -10.44 -5.88 5.39
N GLU A 90 -9.16 -5.57 5.57
CA GLU A 90 -8.45 -5.68 6.86
C GLU A 90 -8.47 -4.36 7.65
N VAL A 91 -8.82 -3.24 7.02
CA VAL A 91 -8.67 -1.88 7.59
C VAL A 91 -10.00 -1.13 7.61
N GLU A 92 -10.09 -0.17 8.53
CA GLU A 92 -11.28 0.67 8.69
C GLU A 92 -11.49 1.62 7.51
N ARG A 93 -10.40 1.96 6.81
CA ARG A 93 -10.39 2.97 5.76
C ARG A 93 -9.22 2.77 4.81
N LEU A 94 -9.49 2.91 3.51
CA LEU A 94 -8.49 3.00 2.45
C LEU A 94 -8.67 4.33 1.70
N VAL A 95 -7.56 5.05 1.53
CA VAL A 95 -7.44 6.22 0.66
C VAL A 95 -6.40 5.91 -0.41
N ILE A 96 -6.74 6.14 -1.69
CA ILE A 96 -5.83 5.91 -2.82
C ILE A 96 -5.54 7.25 -3.50
N VAL A 97 -4.27 7.57 -3.75
CA VAL A 97 -3.83 8.79 -4.43
C VAL A 97 -2.96 8.42 -5.63
N GLY A 98 -3.19 9.09 -6.76
CA GLY A 98 -2.44 8.88 -8.00
C GLY A 98 -3.08 7.88 -8.98
N ALA A 99 -4.15 7.20 -8.55
CA ALA A 99 -4.85 6.23 -9.36
C ALA A 99 -5.42 6.88 -10.63
N ARG A 100 -5.01 6.32 -11.77
CA ARG A 100 -5.38 6.77 -13.12
C ARG A 100 -5.60 5.61 -14.08
N SER A 101 -5.31 4.38 -13.66
CA SER A 101 -5.62 3.14 -14.33
C SER A 101 -6.63 2.34 -13.49
N PHE A 102 -7.78 2.03 -14.07
CA PHE A 102 -8.90 1.39 -13.39
C PHE A 102 -9.47 0.25 -14.23
N TYR A 103 -10.08 -0.73 -13.59
CA TYR A 103 -10.78 -1.82 -14.25
C TYR A 103 -12.23 -1.92 -13.78
N GLY A 104 -13.19 -1.57 -14.65
CA GLY A 104 -14.63 -1.84 -14.48
C GLY A 104 -15.26 -1.65 -13.07
N GLY A 105 -16.09 -0.64 -12.85
CA GLY A 105 -16.96 -0.56 -11.64
C GLY A 105 -16.25 -0.34 -10.29
N GLU A 106 -14.92 -0.42 -10.24
CA GLU A 106 -14.03 -0.16 -9.09
C GLU A 106 -14.13 1.26 -8.49
N VAL A 107 -14.82 2.18 -9.18
CA VAL A 107 -14.90 3.60 -8.81
C VAL A 107 -15.86 3.87 -7.63
N LYS A 108 -16.62 2.85 -7.18
CA LYS A 108 -17.64 3.09 -6.14
C LYS A 108 -17.06 3.21 -4.75
N GLU A 109 -16.06 2.41 -4.40
CA GLU A 109 -15.40 2.40 -3.07
C GLU A 109 -14.07 1.63 -3.22
N PRO A 110 -12.94 2.03 -2.59
CA PRO A 110 -12.64 3.04 -1.56
C PRO A 110 -12.48 4.50 -2.04
N ALA A 111 -11.97 5.38 -1.17
CA ALA A 111 -11.84 6.81 -1.40
C ALA A 111 -10.61 7.16 -2.27
N PHE A 112 -10.82 7.41 -3.56
CA PHE A 112 -9.82 8.04 -4.42
C PHE A 112 -9.66 9.52 -4.09
N ALA A 113 -8.45 10.02 -3.99
CA ALA A 113 -8.17 11.40 -3.62
C ALA A 113 -7.08 12.04 -4.48
N GLU A 114 -7.24 13.33 -4.71
CA GLU A 114 -6.19 14.18 -5.25
C GLU A 114 -5.12 14.44 -4.19
N ARG A 115 -3.88 14.69 -4.64
CA ARG A 115 -2.71 14.91 -3.78
C ARG A 115 -2.84 16.08 -2.80
N HIS A 116 -3.75 17.03 -3.04
CA HIS A 116 -3.99 18.17 -2.15
C HIS A 116 -5.13 17.94 -1.15
N ASP A 117 -5.98 16.93 -1.38
CA ASP A 117 -7.20 16.69 -0.59
C ASP A 117 -7.20 15.36 0.18
N PHE A 118 -6.22 14.48 -0.07
CA PHE A 118 -6.15 13.16 0.57
C PHE A 118 -6.16 13.22 2.10
N ALA A 119 -5.46 14.20 2.70
CA ALA A 119 -5.37 14.33 4.16
C ALA A 119 -6.75 14.55 4.81
N LYS A 120 -7.67 15.24 4.12
CA LYS A 120 -9.05 15.44 4.60
C LYS A 120 -9.89 14.16 4.59
N LYS A 121 -9.44 13.14 3.84
CA LYS A 121 -10.10 11.84 3.75
C LYS A 121 -9.58 10.84 4.77
N LEU A 122 -8.45 11.13 5.43
CA LEU A 122 -7.89 10.34 6.51
C LEU A 122 -8.62 10.65 7.83
N ASP A 123 -8.67 9.66 8.72
CA ASP A 123 -9.19 9.82 10.08
C ASP A 123 -8.03 10.06 11.05
N PRO A 124 -7.89 11.25 11.67
CA PRO A 124 -6.79 11.52 12.60
C PRO A 124 -6.80 10.66 13.87
N GLY A 125 -7.91 9.95 14.17
CA GLY A 125 -8.03 9.01 15.28
C GLY A 125 -7.59 7.57 14.97
N LEU A 126 -7.18 7.29 13.73
CA LEU A 126 -6.72 5.97 13.30
C LEU A 126 -5.21 5.96 13.00
N PRO A 127 -4.47 4.95 13.49
CA PRO A 127 -3.10 4.72 13.05
C PRO A 127 -3.03 4.53 11.53
N LEU A 128 -2.02 5.11 10.89
CA LEU A 128 -1.86 5.10 9.44
C LEU A 128 -0.75 4.13 9.02
N TRP A 129 -1.08 3.22 8.10
CA TRP A 129 -0.10 2.54 7.25
C TRP A 129 -0.03 3.24 5.89
N LEU A 130 1.17 3.51 5.41
CA LEU A 130 1.42 4.08 4.08
C LEU A 130 2.02 2.99 3.19
N SER A 131 1.38 2.72 2.05
CA SER A 131 1.96 1.92 0.97
C SER A 131 2.25 2.83 -0.22
N LEU A 132 3.43 2.67 -0.83
CA LEU A 132 3.87 3.40 -2.02
C LEU A 132 4.22 2.36 -3.08
N ASP A 133 3.33 2.19 -4.07
CA ASP A 133 3.74 1.62 -5.36
C ASP A 133 4.49 2.69 -6.15
N LEU A 134 5.63 2.31 -6.72
CA LEU A 134 6.48 3.24 -7.45
C LEU A 134 5.89 3.66 -8.78
N ASP A 135 4.94 2.91 -9.34
CA ASP A 135 4.29 3.27 -10.60
C ASP A 135 3.36 4.50 -10.48
N VAL A 136 3.09 4.96 -9.25
CA VAL A 136 2.43 6.24 -9.00
C VAL A 136 3.20 7.41 -9.64
N LEU A 137 4.52 7.28 -9.76
CA LEU A 137 5.39 8.25 -10.40
C LEU A 137 5.23 8.21 -11.92
N ASP A 138 5.47 9.35 -12.57
CA ASP A 138 5.48 9.37 -14.03
C ASP A 138 6.61 8.47 -14.59
N PRO A 139 6.36 7.68 -15.65
CA PRO A 139 7.37 6.80 -16.24
C PRO A 139 8.63 7.52 -16.74
N SER A 140 8.56 8.83 -17.02
CA SER A 140 9.76 9.63 -17.34
C SER A 140 10.73 9.76 -16.16
N LEU A 141 10.25 9.56 -14.93
CA LEU A 141 11.03 9.61 -13.69
C LEU A 141 11.33 8.21 -13.15
N CYS A 142 10.36 7.29 -13.23
CA CYS A 142 10.50 5.92 -12.75
C CYS A 142 10.24 4.87 -13.85
N PRO A 143 11.12 4.76 -14.88
CA PRO A 143 10.89 3.85 -16.01
C PRO A 143 11.07 2.36 -15.68
N GLY A 144 11.60 2.04 -14.49
CA GLY A 144 11.91 0.67 -14.07
C GLY A 144 10.74 -0.10 -13.45
N VAL A 145 9.55 0.49 -13.38
CA VAL A 145 8.34 -0.18 -12.88
C VAL A 145 7.80 -1.17 -13.92
N THR A 146 7.11 -2.21 -13.47
CA THR A 146 6.57 -3.24 -14.38
C THR A 146 5.40 -2.72 -15.23
N ASN A 147 4.57 -1.84 -14.67
CA ASN A 147 3.34 -1.34 -15.29
C ASN A 147 3.36 0.20 -15.38
N PRO A 148 4.18 0.80 -16.27
CA PRO A 148 4.29 2.24 -16.37
C PRO A 148 3.00 2.88 -16.89
N GLU A 149 2.46 3.86 -16.16
CA GLU A 149 1.25 4.59 -16.55
C GLU A 149 1.53 6.10 -16.70
N PRO A 150 1.36 6.70 -17.89
CA PRO A 150 1.66 8.13 -18.11
C PRO A 150 0.84 9.09 -17.23
N GLY A 151 1.35 10.30 -17.02
CA GLY A 151 0.65 11.34 -16.26
C GLY A 151 0.73 11.13 -14.75
N GLY A 152 1.82 10.51 -14.29
CA GLY A 152 2.06 10.22 -12.88
C GLY A 152 2.60 11.43 -12.10
N LEU A 153 2.80 11.20 -10.80
CA LEU A 153 3.34 12.22 -9.89
C LEU A 153 4.84 12.45 -10.14
N SER A 154 5.29 13.66 -9.83
CA SER A 154 6.72 13.95 -9.69
C SER A 154 7.26 13.58 -8.30
N TYR A 155 8.58 13.43 -8.18
CA TYR A 155 9.23 13.23 -6.87
C TYR A 155 8.88 14.32 -5.85
N LEU A 156 8.76 15.58 -6.31
CA LEU A 156 8.44 16.71 -5.43
C LEU A 156 7.00 16.62 -4.91
N GLU A 157 6.07 16.14 -5.72
CA GLU A 157 4.67 15.94 -5.32
C GLU A 157 4.54 14.80 -4.31
N VAL A 158 5.28 13.70 -4.47
CA VAL A 158 5.32 12.63 -3.46
C VAL A 158 5.92 13.13 -2.14
N ILE A 159 7.00 13.92 -2.19
CA ILE A 159 7.58 14.55 -1.00
C ILE A 159 6.57 15.51 -0.35
N GLU A 160 5.78 16.25 -1.13
CA GLU A 160 4.74 17.12 -0.62
C GLU A 160 3.65 16.33 0.11
N ILE A 161 3.21 15.19 -0.43
CA ILE A 161 2.29 14.27 0.25
C ILE A 161 2.86 13.87 1.62
N PHE A 162 4.13 13.44 1.70
CA PHE A 162 4.75 13.06 2.97
C PHE A 162 4.85 14.21 3.97
N ARG A 163 5.08 15.45 3.50
CA ARG A 163 5.11 16.63 4.37
C ARG A 163 3.74 16.97 4.96
N ASN A 164 2.67 16.63 4.25
CA ASN A 164 1.28 16.84 4.68
C ASN A 164 0.72 15.71 5.56
N LEU A 165 1.51 14.66 5.84
CA LEU A 165 1.17 13.59 6.79
C LEU A 165 1.60 13.89 8.24
N ARG A 166 2.17 15.08 8.49
CA ARG A 166 2.69 15.51 9.78
C ARG A 166 1.63 16.00 10.74
#